data_AF-A0A5C8D874-F1
#
_entry.id   AF-A0A5C8D874-F1
#
_cell.length_a   1.000
_cell.length_b   1.000
_cell.length_c   1.000
_cell.angle_alpha   90.00
_cell.angle_beta   90.00
_cell.angle_gamma   90.00
#
_symmetry.space_group_name_H-M   'P 1'
#
loop_
_entity.id
_entity.type
_entity.pdbx_description
1 polymer ?
#
loop_
_entity_poly.entity_id
_entity_poly.type
_entity_poly.pdbx_seq_one_letter_code
_entity_poly.pdbx_strand_id
1 'polypeptide(L)'
;MKNIILIAIIILTFFISCRKSTLKITEPEPSFFLDKMKGGDYTNGDGNDSFNVSDDGKNITIGSGSNTNNYTFESDIMGIGGIYQDANSSNYIGVFPIGGSMHTVTMSKNEKEAVTKIIDVVGETDSLKVVTEILSKGNGGKLDADSITQNLDDKKKAEVKKIIEESGLNDKNKFKDYKEYKKT
;
A
#
# COMPACT_ATOMS: atom_id res chain seq x y z
N MET A 1 -61.81 16.51 -6.32
CA MET A 1 -60.74 16.75 -7.32
C MET A 1 -59.50 17.44 -6.72
N LYS A 2 -59.63 18.52 -5.92
CA LYS A 2 -58.47 19.19 -5.29
C LYS A 2 -57.59 18.30 -4.38
N ASN A 3 -58.18 17.37 -3.62
CA ASN A 3 -57.41 16.51 -2.70
C ASN A 3 -56.68 15.33 -3.39
N ILE A 4 -57.11 14.94 -4.59
CA ILE A 4 -56.47 13.85 -5.37
C ILE A 4 -55.18 14.36 -6.03
N ILE A 5 -55.17 15.63 -6.46
CA ILE A 5 -54.00 16.28 -7.06
C ILE A 5 -52.86 16.45 -6.03
N LEU A 6 -53.20 16.73 -4.75
CA LEU A 6 -52.21 16.91 -3.69
C LEU A 6 -51.48 15.60 -3.33
N ILE A 7 -52.19 14.47 -3.30
CA ILE A 7 -51.62 13.14 -2.99
C ILE A 7 -50.68 12.68 -4.12
N ALA A 8 -50.99 12.98 -5.38
CA ALA A 8 -50.14 12.63 -6.51
C ALA A 8 -48.79 13.35 -6.51
N ILE A 9 -48.74 14.60 -6.03
CA ILE A 9 -47.50 15.40 -5.94
C ILE A 9 -46.55 14.85 -4.86
N ILE A 10 -47.08 14.41 -3.72
CA ILE A 10 -46.28 13.86 -2.61
C ILE A 10 -45.60 12.55 -3.03
N ILE A 11 -46.33 11.67 -3.73
CA ILE A 11 -45.78 10.40 -4.21
C ILE A 11 -44.67 10.62 -5.26
N LEU A 12 -44.80 11.63 -6.13
CA LEU A 12 -43.80 11.93 -7.16
C LEU A 12 -42.47 12.43 -6.57
N THR A 13 -42.50 13.15 -5.44
CA THR A 13 -41.27 13.64 -4.78
C THR A 13 -40.46 12.55 -4.08
N PHE A 14 -41.08 11.44 -3.69
CA PHE A 14 -40.38 10.29 -3.08
C PHE A 14 -39.51 9.51 -4.07
N PHE A 15 -39.88 9.46 -5.36
CA PHE A 15 -39.11 8.74 -6.38
C PHE A 15 -37.84 9.49 -6.85
N ILE A 16 -37.77 10.81 -6.66
CA ILE A 16 -36.59 11.62 -7.05
C ILE A 16 -35.50 11.54 -5.98
N SER A 17 -35.86 11.30 -4.71
CA SER A 17 -34.91 11.28 -3.59
C SER A 17 -34.09 10.00 -3.46
N CYS A 18 -34.33 8.98 -4.30
CA CYS A 18 -33.52 7.76 -4.36
C CYS A 18 -32.65 7.75 -5.63
N ARG A 19 -31.99 8.87 -5.93
CA ARG A 19 -30.77 8.78 -6.76
C ARG A 19 -29.76 8.01 -5.92
N LYS A 20 -29.57 6.71 -6.21
CA LYS A 20 -28.37 5.98 -5.82
C LYS A 20 -27.19 6.84 -6.28
N SER A 21 -26.58 7.58 -5.36
CA SER A 21 -25.27 8.16 -5.60
C SER A 21 -24.35 6.99 -5.85
N THR A 22 -24.05 6.73 -7.13
CA THR A 22 -22.88 5.94 -7.51
C THR A 22 -21.67 6.79 -7.15
N LEU A 23 -21.33 6.82 -5.87
CA LEU A 23 -20.03 7.29 -5.40
C LEU A 23 -19.01 6.41 -6.11
N LYS A 24 -18.31 6.99 -7.09
CA LYS A 24 -17.08 6.39 -7.59
C LYS A 24 -16.10 6.45 -6.43
N ILE A 25 -15.76 5.30 -5.87
CA ILE A 25 -14.59 5.18 -5.01
C ILE A 25 -13.41 5.43 -5.95
N THR A 26 -12.83 6.61 -5.86
CA THR A 26 -11.58 6.95 -6.55
C THR A 26 -10.45 6.53 -5.64
N GLU A 27 -9.44 5.89 -6.21
CA GLU A 27 -8.20 5.59 -5.49
C GLU A 27 -7.63 6.88 -4.88
N PRO A 28 -7.04 6.80 -3.68
CA PRO A 28 -6.42 7.95 -3.07
C PRO A 28 -5.29 8.49 -3.96
N GLU A 29 -5.19 9.80 -4.08
CA GLU A 29 -4.07 10.41 -4.79
C GLU A 29 -2.75 10.18 -4.03
N PRO A 30 -1.59 10.18 -4.71
CA PRO A 30 -0.29 10.02 -4.07
C PRO A 30 -0.04 11.00 -2.91
N SER A 31 -0.61 12.22 -2.99
CA SER A 31 -0.57 13.24 -1.95
C SER A 31 -1.11 12.73 -0.61
N PHE A 32 -2.14 11.89 -0.61
CA PHE A 32 -2.72 11.31 0.60
C PHE A 32 -1.73 10.42 1.35
N PHE A 33 -0.88 9.69 0.63
CA PHE A 33 0.21 8.93 1.24
C PHE A 33 1.35 9.85 1.69
N LEU A 34 1.79 10.78 0.84
CA LEU A 34 2.91 11.68 1.13
C LEU A 34 2.65 12.56 2.37
N ASP A 35 1.41 12.96 2.63
CA ASP A 35 1.02 13.68 3.85
C ASP A 35 1.29 12.87 5.15
N LYS A 36 1.37 11.54 5.05
CA LYS A 36 1.71 10.63 6.16
C LYS A 36 3.22 10.51 6.35
N MET A 37 4.01 10.82 5.33
CA MET A 37 5.47 10.87 5.36
C MET A 37 5.93 12.18 6.00
N LYS A 38 5.53 12.42 7.26
CA LYS A 38 5.91 13.62 8.00
C LYS A 38 7.42 13.66 8.17
N GLY A 39 8.01 14.78 7.76
CA GLY A 39 9.44 15.08 7.93
C GLY A 39 9.91 14.81 9.36
N GLY A 40 11.13 14.30 9.47
CA GLY A 40 11.76 13.96 10.73
C GLY A 40 12.72 12.78 10.62
N ASP A 41 13.51 12.62 11.66
CA ASP A 41 14.46 11.52 11.80
C ASP A 41 13.80 10.35 12.53
N TYR A 42 13.99 9.16 11.97
CA TYR A 42 13.59 7.89 12.56
C TYR A 42 14.84 7.03 12.68
N THR A 43 14.92 6.19 13.70
CA THR A 43 16.02 5.25 13.89
C THR A 43 15.49 3.84 14.03
N ASN A 44 16.23 2.88 13.49
CA ASN A 44 15.93 1.48 13.78
C ASN A 44 16.27 1.14 15.25
N GLY A 45 15.72 0.04 15.75
CA GLY A 45 15.81 -0.32 17.17
C GLY A 45 17.22 -0.55 17.73
N ASP A 46 18.24 -0.68 16.87
CA ASP A 46 19.64 -0.80 17.26
C ASP A 46 20.44 0.52 17.14
N GLY A 47 19.80 1.59 16.64
CA GLY A 47 20.38 2.92 16.48
C GLY A 47 21.44 3.02 15.36
N ASN A 48 21.65 1.96 14.58
CA ASN A 48 22.71 1.90 13.59
C ASN A 48 22.29 2.50 12.24
N ASP A 49 21.00 2.47 11.91
CA ASP A 49 20.47 3.05 10.69
C ASP A 49 19.47 4.16 10.99
N SER A 50 19.66 5.29 10.33
CA SER A 50 18.67 6.37 10.28
C SER A 50 17.74 6.17 9.08
N PHE A 51 16.52 6.66 9.21
CA PHE A 51 15.55 6.85 8.13
C PHE A 51 15.12 8.31 8.19
N ASN A 52 15.51 9.09 7.18
CA ASN A 52 15.19 10.50 7.07
C ASN A 52 14.20 10.72 5.92
N VAL A 53 13.23 11.60 6.15
CA VAL A 53 12.23 12.00 5.17
C VAL A 53 12.44 13.46 4.79
N SER A 54 12.55 13.74 3.49
CA SER A 54 12.73 15.08 2.93
C SER A 54 11.85 15.32 1.69
N ASP A 55 11.85 16.56 1.19
CA ASP A 55 11.07 17.00 0.01
C ASP A 55 9.59 16.54 0.06
N ASP A 56 8.92 16.87 1.17
CA ASP A 56 7.51 16.51 1.41
C ASP A 56 7.22 15.01 1.25
N GLY A 57 8.16 14.17 1.69
CA GLY A 57 8.03 12.72 1.61
C GLY A 57 8.47 12.12 0.29
N LYS A 58 8.85 12.92 -0.71
CA LYS A 58 9.28 12.40 -2.03
C LYS A 58 10.66 11.78 -1.98
N ASN A 59 11.51 12.20 -1.06
CA ASN A 59 12.85 11.64 -0.90
C ASN A 59 13.00 11.03 0.49
N ILE A 60 13.55 9.83 0.53
CA ILE A 60 13.95 9.18 1.77
C ILE A 60 15.41 8.77 1.71
N THR A 61 16.06 8.82 2.84
CA THR A 61 17.46 8.45 3.00
C THR A 61 17.55 7.43 4.12
N ILE A 62 18.21 6.30 3.86
CA ILE A 62 18.32 5.19 4.82
C ILE A 62 19.77 4.77 4.96
N GLY A 63 20.23 4.62 6.20
CA GLY A 63 21.55 4.09 6.54
C GLY A 63 22.30 4.99 7.51
N SER A 64 23.64 4.86 7.49
CA SER A 64 24.52 5.60 8.39
C SER A 64 25.85 5.93 7.75
N GLY A 65 26.28 7.20 7.91
CA GLY A 65 27.53 7.72 7.39
C GLY A 65 27.68 7.50 5.89
N SER A 66 28.79 6.85 5.49
CA SER A 66 29.08 6.55 4.08
C SER A 66 28.23 5.42 3.49
N ASN A 67 27.48 4.66 4.31
CA ASN A 67 26.63 3.54 3.87
C ASN A 67 25.16 3.97 3.77
N THR A 68 24.94 5.13 3.17
CA THR A 68 23.63 5.77 3.07
C THR A 68 23.08 5.62 1.66
N ASN A 69 21.87 5.08 1.55
CA ASN A 69 21.14 4.96 0.29
C ASN A 69 20.05 6.03 0.21
N ASN A 70 19.89 6.60 -0.99
CA ASN A 70 18.87 7.60 -1.29
C ASN A 70 17.81 6.96 -2.17
N TYR A 71 16.56 7.24 -1.86
CA TYR A 71 15.43 6.74 -2.63
C TYR A 71 14.46 7.86 -2.95
N THR A 72 13.88 7.79 -4.15
CA THR A 72 12.89 8.75 -4.63
C THR A 72 11.56 8.07 -4.86
N PHE A 73 10.49 8.75 -4.46
CA PHE A 73 9.13 8.28 -4.56
C PHE A 73 8.76 8.01 -6.03
N GLU A 74 8.26 6.81 -6.30
CA GLU A 74 7.79 6.41 -7.62
C GLU A 74 6.25 6.36 -7.69
N SER A 75 5.62 5.74 -6.68
CA SER A 75 4.17 5.54 -6.65
C SER A 75 3.68 5.24 -5.23
N ASP A 76 2.41 5.53 -4.95
CA ASP A 76 1.77 5.08 -3.72
C ASP A 76 1.20 3.67 -3.89
N ILE A 77 0.92 3.03 -2.76
CA ILE A 77 0.21 1.77 -2.65
C ILE A 77 -1.14 2.10 -2.01
N MET A 78 -2.13 2.43 -2.82
CA MET A 78 -3.51 2.68 -2.40
C MET A 78 -3.59 3.59 -1.15
N GLY A 79 -2.73 4.61 -1.07
CA GLY A 79 -2.66 5.53 0.06
C GLY A 79 -2.15 4.95 1.40
N ILE A 80 -1.85 3.65 1.50
CA ILE A 80 -1.39 2.98 2.73
C ILE A 80 0.13 2.77 2.80
N GLY A 81 0.81 2.93 1.67
CA GLY A 81 2.26 2.82 1.57
C GLY A 81 2.80 3.55 0.35
N GLY A 82 4.11 3.54 0.19
CA GLY A 82 4.81 4.12 -0.96
C GLY A 82 5.91 3.21 -1.45
N ILE A 83 6.14 3.26 -2.76
CA ILE A 83 7.26 2.60 -3.43
C ILE A 83 8.27 3.67 -3.80
N TYR A 84 9.50 3.47 -3.35
CA TYR A 84 10.62 4.35 -3.65
C TYR A 84 11.68 3.59 -4.43
N GLN A 85 12.22 4.22 -5.47
CA GLN A 85 13.31 3.68 -6.27
C GLN A 85 14.65 4.10 -5.68
N ASP A 86 15.58 3.15 -5.55
CA ASP A 86 16.96 3.43 -5.17
C ASP A 86 17.66 4.24 -6.29
N ALA A 87 18.26 5.36 -5.93
CA ALA A 87 18.96 6.22 -6.88
C ALA A 87 20.17 5.51 -7.55
N ASN A 88 20.74 4.50 -6.89
CA ASN A 88 21.96 3.83 -7.32
C ASN A 88 21.74 2.40 -7.82
N SER A 89 20.50 1.90 -7.83
CA SER A 89 20.21 0.54 -8.28
C SER A 89 18.83 0.41 -8.93
N SER A 90 18.54 -0.76 -9.49
CA SER A 90 17.20 -1.11 -9.99
C SER A 90 16.29 -1.68 -8.90
N ASN A 91 16.72 -1.59 -7.64
CA ASN A 91 15.92 -2.03 -6.50
C ASN A 91 14.97 -0.93 -6.04
N TYR A 92 14.00 -1.39 -5.30
CA TYR A 92 12.91 -0.62 -4.74
C TYR A 92 12.85 -0.86 -3.23
N ILE A 93 12.24 0.08 -2.55
CA ILE A 93 11.86 -0.09 -1.16
C ILE A 93 10.40 0.28 -1.00
N GLY A 94 9.64 -0.63 -0.39
CA GLY A 94 8.28 -0.38 0.05
C GLY A 94 8.33 0.24 1.43
N VAL A 95 7.64 1.36 1.63
CA VAL A 95 7.59 2.10 2.88
C VAL A 95 6.14 2.17 3.36
N PHE A 96 5.92 1.77 4.61
CA PHE A 96 4.60 1.65 5.21
C PHE A 96 4.59 2.35 6.58
N PRO A 97 3.95 3.52 6.70
CA PRO A 97 3.78 4.20 7.98
C PRO A 97 2.71 3.48 8.81
N ILE A 98 3.12 2.84 9.91
CA ILE A 98 2.23 2.10 10.82
C ILE A 98 2.49 2.54 12.25
N GLY A 99 1.46 3.02 12.95
CA GLY A 99 1.54 3.29 14.39
C GLY A 99 2.62 4.29 14.82
N GLY A 100 3.03 5.20 13.92
CA GLY A 100 4.09 6.18 14.17
C GLY A 100 5.50 5.73 13.81
N SER A 101 5.66 4.45 13.42
CA SER A 101 6.89 3.89 12.86
C SER A 101 6.84 3.86 11.34
N MET A 102 8.01 3.85 10.71
CA MET A 102 8.18 3.55 9.30
C MET A 102 8.66 2.11 9.14
N HIS A 103 7.89 1.29 8.44
CA HIS A 103 8.29 -0.06 8.09
C HIS A 103 8.77 -0.11 6.65
N THR A 104 9.90 -0.75 6.43
CA THR A 104 10.48 -0.85 5.10
C THR A 104 10.70 -2.29 4.69
N VAL A 105 10.60 -2.57 3.40
CA VAL A 105 10.97 -3.86 2.81
C VAL A 105 11.65 -3.61 1.47
N THR A 106 12.80 -4.23 1.25
CA THR A 106 13.51 -4.13 -0.03
C THR A 106 12.93 -5.12 -1.02
N MET A 107 12.77 -4.64 -2.26
CA MET A 107 12.20 -5.38 -3.38
C MET A 107 13.05 -5.17 -4.63
N SER A 108 13.24 -6.22 -5.40
CA SER A 108 13.62 -6.13 -6.80
C SER A 108 12.46 -5.62 -7.66
N LYS A 109 12.75 -5.27 -8.91
CA LYS A 109 11.71 -4.87 -9.89
C LYS A 109 10.59 -5.91 -10.05
N ASN A 110 10.94 -7.21 -10.12
CA ASN A 110 9.93 -8.27 -10.24
C ASN A 110 9.03 -8.37 -9.01
N GLU A 111 9.60 -8.28 -7.81
CA GLU A 111 8.84 -8.28 -6.56
C GLU A 111 7.89 -7.08 -6.49
N LYS A 112 8.38 -5.88 -6.83
CA LYS A 112 7.58 -4.65 -6.90
C LYS A 112 6.39 -4.82 -7.83
N GLU A 113 6.63 -5.24 -9.08
CA GLU A 113 5.57 -5.41 -10.08
C GLU A 113 4.52 -6.44 -9.67
N ALA A 114 4.95 -7.55 -9.06
CA ALA A 114 4.04 -8.57 -8.56
C ALA A 114 3.19 -8.06 -7.40
N VAL A 115 3.79 -7.36 -6.44
CA VAL A 115 3.07 -6.74 -5.31
C VAL A 115 2.03 -5.73 -5.81
N THR A 116 2.39 -4.84 -6.73
CA THR A 116 1.43 -3.90 -7.35
C THR A 116 0.26 -4.63 -7.98
N LYS A 117 0.51 -5.66 -8.80
CA LYS A 117 -0.57 -6.45 -9.43
C LYS A 117 -1.47 -7.13 -8.40
N ILE A 118 -0.91 -7.67 -7.32
CA ILE A 118 -1.70 -8.29 -6.25
C ILE A 118 -2.61 -7.24 -5.59
N ILE A 119 -2.08 -6.06 -5.30
CA ILE A 119 -2.84 -4.93 -4.73
C ILE A 119 -3.99 -4.52 -5.65
N ASP A 120 -3.75 -4.42 -6.96
CA ASP A 120 -4.79 -4.08 -7.94
C ASP A 120 -5.93 -5.11 -7.97
N VAL A 121 -5.59 -6.40 -7.84
CA VAL A 121 -6.58 -7.50 -7.82
C VAL A 121 -7.41 -7.48 -6.54
N VAL A 122 -6.77 -7.35 -5.37
CA VAL A 122 -7.50 -7.36 -4.10
C VAL A 122 -8.30 -6.06 -3.92
N GLY A 123 -7.77 -4.93 -4.40
CA GLY A 123 -8.34 -3.59 -4.30
C GLY A 123 -8.00 -2.90 -2.98
N GLU A 124 -8.33 -1.61 -2.91
CA GLU A 124 -8.00 -0.71 -1.79
C GLU A 124 -8.37 -1.29 -0.41
N THR A 125 -9.60 -1.82 -0.26
CA THR A 125 -10.12 -2.33 1.02
C THR A 125 -9.29 -3.47 1.61
N ASP A 126 -8.69 -4.30 0.75
CA ASP A 126 -7.93 -5.48 1.14
C ASP A 126 -6.41 -5.32 0.96
N SER A 127 -5.95 -4.19 0.41
CA SER A 127 -4.53 -3.88 0.20
C SER A 127 -3.70 -3.97 1.48
N LEU A 128 -4.29 -3.65 2.64
CA LEU A 128 -3.63 -3.76 3.94
C LEU A 128 -3.25 -5.22 4.28
N LYS A 129 -4.02 -6.22 3.83
CA LYS A 129 -3.68 -7.64 4.03
C LYS A 129 -2.42 -8.01 3.25
N VAL A 130 -2.27 -7.48 2.04
CA VAL A 130 -1.07 -7.68 1.21
C VAL A 130 0.15 -7.09 1.92
N VAL A 131 0.05 -5.84 2.39
CA VAL A 131 1.13 -5.19 3.14
C VAL A 131 1.48 -5.96 4.40
N THR A 132 0.48 -6.34 5.20
CA THR A 132 0.68 -7.11 6.44
C THR A 132 1.38 -8.44 6.15
N GLU A 133 0.96 -9.13 5.10
CA GLU A 133 1.59 -10.38 4.67
C GLU A 133 3.06 -10.13 4.30
N ILE A 134 3.35 -9.15 3.42
CA ILE A 134 4.74 -8.82 3.02
C ILE A 134 5.61 -8.52 4.23
N LEU A 135 5.14 -7.69 5.17
CA LEU A 135 5.90 -7.33 6.37
C LEU A 135 6.10 -8.55 7.29
N SER A 136 5.09 -9.41 7.43
CA SER A 136 5.21 -10.65 8.22
C SER A 136 6.19 -11.66 7.61
N LYS A 137 6.40 -11.59 6.29
CA LYS A 137 7.30 -12.43 5.52
C LYS A 137 8.64 -11.77 5.23
N GLY A 138 8.86 -10.57 5.77
CA GLY A 138 10.14 -9.90 5.75
C GLY A 138 11.27 -10.85 6.18
N ASN A 139 12.45 -10.69 5.56
CA ASN A 139 13.62 -11.55 5.80
C ASN A 139 13.45 -13.00 5.31
N GLY A 140 12.82 -13.15 4.14
CA GLY A 140 12.88 -14.37 3.35
C GLY A 140 11.73 -15.37 3.51
N GLY A 141 10.57 -14.91 3.99
CA GLY A 141 9.32 -15.65 3.88
C GLY A 141 8.78 -15.73 2.45
N LYS A 142 7.83 -16.65 2.25
CA LYS A 142 7.03 -16.78 1.02
C LYS A 142 5.65 -16.14 1.24
N LEU A 143 5.05 -15.56 0.22
CA LEU A 143 3.67 -15.09 0.31
C LEU A 143 2.69 -16.26 0.29
N ASP A 144 1.65 -16.13 1.10
CA ASP A 144 0.51 -17.02 1.09
C ASP A 144 -0.72 -16.34 0.49
N ALA A 145 -1.19 -16.87 -0.65
CA ALA A 145 -2.38 -16.38 -1.33
C ALA A 145 -3.63 -16.49 -0.46
N ASP A 146 -3.75 -17.55 0.35
CA ASP A 146 -4.94 -17.79 1.17
C ASP A 146 -5.03 -16.76 2.31
N SER A 147 -3.88 -16.40 2.90
CA SER A 147 -3.77 -15.33 3.90
C SER A 147 -4.14 -13.96 3.31
N ILE A 148 -3.69 -13.64 2.11
CA ILE A 148 -3.99 -12.36 1.44
C ILE A 148 -5.47 -12.26 1.07
N THR A 149 -6.06 -13.35 0.58
CA THR A 149 -7.37 -13.35 -0.06
C THR A 149 -8.49 -13.87 0.83
N GLN A 150 -8.25 -13.91 2.14
CA GLN A 150 -9.24 -14.29 3.14
C GLN A 150 -10.49 -13.41 2.99
N ASN A 151 -11.61 -14.03 2.60
CA ASN A 151 -12.93 -13.42 2.30
C ASN A 151 -13.11 -12.77 0.91
N LEU A 152 -12.16 -12.95 -0.01
CA LEU A 152 -12.36 -12.59 -1.41
C LEU A 152 -13.08 -13.69 -2.18
N ASP A 153 -13.63 -13.35 -3.34
CA ASP A 153 -14.21 -14.31 -4.27
C ASP A 153 -13.13 -15.19 -4.92
N ASP A 154 -13.53 -16.39 -5.34
CA ASP A 154 -12.59 -17.40 -5.83
C ASP A 154 -11.82 -16.98 -7.09
N LYS A 155 -12.37 -16.04 -7.88
CA LYS A 155 -11.67 -15.51 -9.05
C LYS A 155 -10.47 -14.66 -8.60
N LYS A 156 -10.67 -13.74 -7.65
CA LYS A 156 -9.56 -12.96 -7.08
C LYS A 156 -8.52 -13.86 -6.41
N LYS A 157 -8.96 -14.89 -5.67
CA LYS A 157 -8.04 -15.87 -5.05
C LYS A 157 -7.13 -16.55 -6.09
N ALA A 158 -7.74 -17.06 -7.16
CA ALA A 158 -7.02 -17.73 -8.23
C ALA A 158 -6.03 -16.79 -8.92
N GLU A 159 -6.42 -15.54 -9.14
CA GLU A 159 -5.58 -14.53 -9.78
C GLU A 159 -4.38 -14.13 -8.91
N VAL A 160 -4.59 -13.87 -7.62
CA VAL A 160 -3.49 -13.60 -6.67
C VAL A 160 -2.52 -14.77 -6.59
N LYS A 161 -3.04 -16.00 -6.48
CA LYS A 161 -2.22 -17.22 -6.45
C LYS A 161 -1.36 -17.34 -7.71
N LYS A 162 -1.97 -17.11 -8.88
CA LYS A 162 -1.25 -17.13 -10.16
C LYS A 162 -0.12 -16.10 -10.19
N ILE A 163 -0.37 -14.87 -9.76
CA ILE A 163 0.66 -13.82 -9.73
C ILE A 163 1.82 -14.22 -8.81
N ILE A 164 1.52 -14.76 -7.62
CA ILE A 164 2.54 -15.21 -6.66
C ILE A 164 3.41 -16.34 -7.25
N GLU A 165 2.80 -17.30 -7.93
CA GLU A 165 3.52 -18.42 -8.56
C GLU A 165 4.38 -17.97 -9.74
N GLU A 166 3.83 -17.15 -10.65
CA GLU A 166 4.54 -16.66 -11.85
C GLU A 166 5.69 -15.72 -11.51
N SER A 167 5.59 -14.99 -10.40
CA SER A 167 6.65 -14.10 -9.90
C SER A 167 7.68 -14.80 -9.00
N GLY A 168 7.44 -16.07 -8.65
CA GLY A 168 8.29 -16.82 -7.73
C GLY A 168 8.20 -16.36 -6.27
N LEU A 169 7.17 -15.59 -5.89
CA LEU A 169 6.96 -15.13 -4.51
C LEU A 169 6.47 -16.23 -3.56
N ASN A 170 6.21 -17.43 -4.09
CA ASN A 170 5.99 -18.66 -3.35
C ASN A 170 7.28 -19.31 -2.82
N ASP A 171 8.45 -18.84 -3.26
CA ASP A 171 9.76 -19.28 -2.78
C ASP A 171 10.27 -18.40 -1.62
N LYS A 172 11.16 -18.97 -0.79
CA LYS A 172 11.83 -18.22 0.29
C LYS A 172 12.85 -17.21 -0.26
N ASN A 173 13.18 -16.19 0.54
CA ASN A 173 14.24 -15.19 0.29
C ASN A 173 13.98 -14.16 -0.83
N LYS A 174 12.72 -13.87 -1.15
CA LYS A 174 12.36 -12.84 -2.14
C LYS A 174 12.35 -11.43 -1.54
N PHE A 175 11.53 -11.22 -0.51
CA PHE A 175 11.55 -9.96 0.24
C PHE A 175 12.77 -9.90 1.16
N LYS A 176 13.60 -8.87 0.96
CA LYS A 176 14.83 -8.65 1.72
C LYS A 176 14.64 -7.55 2.76
N ASP A 177 15.47 -7.63 3.81
CA ASP A 177 15.74 -6.57 4.77
C ASP A 177 14.49 -5.80 5.25
N TYR A 178 13.58 -6.52 5.91
CA TYR A 178 12.52 -5.86 6.65
C TYR A 178 13.13 -5.12 7.85
N LYS A 179 12.78 -3.83 7.98
CA LYS A 179 13.21 -2.98 9.08
C LYS A 179 12.06 -2.11 9.58
N GLU A 180 12.05 -1.86 10.89
CA GLU A 180 11.19 -0.86 11.53
C GLU A 180 12.07 0.31 12.00
N TYR A 181 11.66 1.53 11.68
CA TYR A 181 12.26 2.77 12.16
C TYR A 181 11.26 3.52 13.01
N LYS A 182 11.64 3.80 14.26
CA LYS A 182 10.83 4.55 15.21
C LYS A 182 11.26 6.00 15.20
N LYS A 183 10.31 6.91 15.35
CA LYS A 183 10.60 8.33 15.44
C LYS A 183 11.45 8.62 16.68
N THR A 184 12.54 9.37 16.52
CA THR A 184 13.37 9.88 17.62
C THR A 184 12.83 11.16 18.22
#